data_AF-A0A520HUT9-F1
#
_entry.id   AF-A0A520HUT9-F1
#
_cell.length_a   1.000
_cell.length_b   1.000
_cell.length_c   1.000
_cell.angle_alpha   90.00
_cell.angle_beta   90.00
_cell.angle_gamma   90.00
#
_symmetry.space_group_name_H-M   'P 1'
#
loop_
_entity.id
_entity.type
_entity.pdbx_description
1 polymer ?
#
loop_
_entity_poly.entity_id
_entity_poly.type
_entity_poly.pdbx_seq_one_letter_code
_entity_poly.pdbx_strand_id
1 'polypeptide(L)' 'MAAYKPSDYELLRRRCAELKDQGWKQSKIAQALGLTEGWVSRTLKKYR' A
#
# COMPACT_ATOMS: atom_id res chain seq x y z
N MET A 1 -4.62 -4.96 -16.43
CA MET A 1 -3.89 -4.26 -15.35
C MET A 1 -4.45 -2.85 -15.25
N ALA A 2 -5.00 -2.46 -14.10
CA ALA A 2 -5.56 -1.12 -13.93
C ALA A 2 -4.46 -0.06 -14.16
N ALA A 3 -4.68 0.85 -15.10
CA ALA A 3 -3.78 1.94 -15.41
C ALA A 3 -3.95 3.07 -14.38
N TYR A 4 -3.38 2.88 -13.19
CA TYR A 4 -3.35 3.93 -12.16
C TYR A 4 -2.48 5.10 -12.63
N LYS A 5 -2.98 6.32 -12.46
CA LYS A 5 -2.16 7.51 -12.69
C LYS A 5 -1.11 7.61 -11.57
N PRO A 6 0.05 8.25 -11.80
CA PRO A 6 1.08 8.43 -10.77
C PRO A 6 0.53 9.00 -9.45
N SER A 7 -0.47 9.88 -9.51
CA SER A 7 -1.18 10.46 -8.37
C SER A 7 -1.95 9.42 -7.53
N ASP A 8 -2.56 8.42 -8.17
CA ASP A 8 -3.29 7.35 -7.48
C ASP A 8 -2.33 6.45 -6.68
N TYR A 9 -1.10 6.25 -7.19
CA TYR A 9 -0.09 5.48 -6.47
C TYR A 9 0.37 6.19 -5.19
N GLU A 10 0.43 7.51 -5.16
CA GLU A 10 0.80 8.26 -3.95
C GLU A 10 -0.28 8.15 -2.86
N LEU A 11 -1.56 8.21 -3.24
CA LEU A 11 -2.69 7.97 -2.35
C LEU A 11 -2.67 6.54 -1.79
N LEU A 12 -2.44 5.54 -2.64
CA LEU A 12 -2.31 4.14 -2.20
C LEU A 12 -1.14 3.93 -1.25
N ARG A 13 -0.02 4.63 -1.47
CA ARG A 13 1.15 4.55 -0.59
C ARG A 13 0.89 5.17 0.78
N ARG A 14 0.23 6.34 0.83
CA ARG A 14 -0.20 6.95 2.10
C ARG A 14 -1.17 6.06 2.86
N ARG A 15 -2.19 5.52 2.19
CA ARG A 15 -3.12 4.56 2.80
C ARG A 15 -2.41 3.31 3.34
N CYS A 16 -1.42 2.78 2.60
CA CYS A 16 -0.60 1.67 3.08
C CYS A 16 0.12 2.00 4.39
N ALA A 17 0.72 3.20 4.49
CA ALA A 17 1.41 3.66 5.68
C ALA A 17 0.45 3.88 6.86
N GLU A 18 -0.68 4.54 6.63
CA GLU A 18 -1.71 4.76 7.66
C GLU A 18 -2.28 3.44 8.21
N LEU A 19 -2.61 2.48 7.34
CA LEU A 19 -3.11 1.18 7.78
C LEU A 19 -2.04 0.40 8.56
N LYS A 20 -0.77 0.52 8.17
CA LYS A 20 0.34 -0.10 8.90
C LYS A 20 0.52 0.52 10.28
N ASP A 21 0.37 1.83 10.40
CA ASP A 21 0.41 2.58 11.66
C ASP A 21 -0.75 2.17 12.59
N GLN A 22 -1.94 1.94 12.03
CA GLN A 22 -3.09 1.34 12.72
C GLN A 22 -2.89 -0.14 13.13
N GLY A 23 -1.71 -0.72 12.89
CA GLY A 23 -1.38 -2.10 13.27
C GLY A 23 -1.88 -3.17 12.30
N TRP A 24 -2.32 -2.81 11.10
CA TRP A 24 -2.76 -3.80 10.12
C TRP A 24 -1.58 -4.64 9.59
N LYS A 25 -1.85 -5.93 9.37
CA LYS A 25 -0.90 -6.84 8.70
C LYS A 25 -0.82 -6.53 7.21
N GLN A 26 0.36 -6.64 6.63
CA GLN A 26 0.62 -6.33 5.20
C GLN A 26 -0.31 -7.10 4.25
N SER A 27 -0.59 -8.38 4.53
CA SER A 27 -1.50 -9.21 3.73
C SER A 27 -2.93 -8.65 3.73
N LYS A 28 -3.39 -8.12 4.87
CA LYS A 28 -4.72 -7.50 4.99
C LYS A 28 -4.79 -6.16 4.25
N ILE A 29 -3.71 -5.38 4.28
CA ILE A 29 -3.58 -4.12 3.53
C ILE A 29 -3.58 -4.39 2.03
N ALA A 30 -2.82 -5.39 1.59
CA ALA A 30 -2.75 -5.81 0.20
C ALA A 30 -4.15 -6.22 -0.32
N GLN A 31 -4.87 -7.04 0.44
CA GLN A 31 -6.22 -7.46 0.11
C GLN A 31 -7.22 -6.30 0.09
N ALA A 32 -7.15 -5.38 1.08
CA ALA A 32 -8.03 -4.22 1.18
C ALA A 32 -7.83 -3.19 0.05
N LEU A 33 -6.59 -3.06 -0.45
CA LEU A 33 -6.24 -2.13 -1.52
C LEU A 33 -6.24 -2.78 -2.91
N GLY A 34 -6.49 -4.09 -3.02
CA GLY A 34 -6.39 -4.83 -4.29
C GLY A 34 -4.97 -4.85 -4.84
N LEU A 35 -3.97 -4.82 -3.97
CA LEU A 35 -2.55 -4.78 -4.29
C LEU A 35 -1.87 -6.10 -3.93
N THR A 36 -0.64 -6.27 -4.42
CA THR A 36 0.19 -7.41 -4.02
C THR A 36 0.96 -7.10 -2.74
N GLU A 37 1.19 -8.11 -1.90
CA GLU A 37 2.00 -7.98 -0.69
C GLU A 37 3.41 -7.45 -0.97
N GLY A 38 3.99 -7.84 -2.11
CA GLY A 38 5.29 -7.32 -2.56
C GLY A 38 5.27 -5.81 -2.79
N TRP A 39 4.19 -5.27 -3.35
CA TRP A 39 4.03 -3.82 -3.54
C TRP A 39 3.89 -3.09 -2.20
N VAL A 40 3.11 -3.66 -1.26
CA VAL A 40 2.95 -3.12 0.10
C VAL A 40 4.28 -3.12 0.85
N SER A 41 5.04 -4.21 0.80
CA SER A 41 6.36 -4.33 1.43
C SER A 41 7.36 -3.31 0.87
N ARG A 42 7.44 -3.17 -0.46
CA ARG A 42 8.31 -2.19 -1.13
C ARG A 42 7.91 -0.75 -0.79
N THR A 43 6.61 -0.49 -0.68
CA THR A 43 6.06 0.80 -0.27
C THR A 43 6.45 1.10 1.17
N LEU A 44 6.17 0.21 2.12
CA LEU A 44 6.50 0.43 3.53
C LEU A 44 8.01 0.60 3.78
N LYS A 45 8.86 -0.09 3.01
CA LYS A 45 10.32 0.15 3.04
C LYS A 45 10.73 1.56 2.63
N LYS A 46 9.96 2.24 1.77
CA LYS A 46 10.24 3.61 1.31
C LYS A 46 9.82 4.69 2.34
N TYR A 47 8.86 4.37 3.21
CA TYR A 47 8.35 5.28 4.25
C TYR A 47 8.99 5.05 5.63
N ARG A 48 9.88 4.04 5.74
CA ARG A 48 10.72 3.81 6.92
C ARG A 48 11.99 4.64 6.80
#